data_AF-A0A7C0Y702-F1
#
_entry.id   AF-A0A7C0Y702-F1
#
_cell.length_a   1.000
_cell.length_b   1.000
_cell.length_c   1.000
_cell.angle_alpha   90.00
_cell.angle_beta   90.00
_cell.angle_gamma   90.00
#
_symmetry.space_group_name_H-M   'P 1'
#
loop_
_entity.id
_entity.type
_entity.pdbx_description
1 polymer ?
#
loop_
_entity_poly.entity_id
_entity_poly.type
_entity_poly.pdbx_seq_one_letter_code
_entity_poly.pdbx_strand_id
1 'polypeptide(L)' 'VVLPDEYLGEVIGDINSRKGLVETIERKGKVTIVTAIVPLSQMFGYSTILRSLTQGRGSFTMQFSHFDKIE' A
#
# COMPACT_ATOMS: atom_id res chain seq x y z
N VAL A 1 4.70 -1.73 -1.00
CA VAL A 1 4.13 -2.64 0.02
C VAL A 1 4.45 -4.07 -0.37
N VAL A 2 4.89 -4.91 0.56
CA VAL A 2 5.17 -6.33 0.34
C VAL A 2 4.25 -7.14 1.24
N LEU A 3 3.51 -8.08 0.67
CA LEU A 3 2.53 -8.90 1.39
C LEU A 3 2.32 -10.27 0.73
N PRO A 4 1.84 -11.30 1.45
CA PRO A 4 1.35 -12.54 0.83
C PRO A 4 0.15 -12.29 -0.11
N ASP A 5 0.04 -13.01 -1.23
CA ASP A 5 -0.97 -12.76 -2.28
C ASP A 5 -2.42 -12.84 -1.79
N GLU A 6 -2.69 -13.63 -0.73
CA GLU A 6 -4.00 -13.75 -0.08
C GLU A 6 -4.57 -12.43 0.47
N TYR A 7 -3.71 -11.44 0.76
CA TYR A 7 -4.11 -10.13 1.29
C TYR A 7 -4.16 -9.02 0.22
N LEU A 8 -3.87 -9.35 -1.04
CA LEU A 8 -3.75 -8.36 -2.11
C LEU A 8 -5.02 -7.54 -2.27
N GLY A 9 -6.19 -8.17 -2.25
CA GLY A 9 -7.47 -7.47 -2.42
C GLY A 9 -7.72 -6.43 -1.34
N GLU A 10 -7.49 -6.80 -0.07
CA GLU A 10 -7.69 -5.89 1.06
C GLU A 10 -6.73 -4.70 1.04
N VAL A 11 -5.44 -4.96 0.76
CA VAL A 11 -4.42 -3.90 0.70
C VAL A 11 -4.67 -2.94 -0.47
N ILE A 12 -5.05 -3.46 -1.64
CA ILE A 12 -5.40 -2.61 -2.79
C ILE A 12 -6.65 -1.78 -2.48
N GLY A 13 -7.64 -2.36 -1.79
CA GLY A 13 -8.82 -1.64 -1.33
C GLY A 13 -8.49 -0.47 -0.42
N ASP A 14 -7.60 -0.65 0.55
CA ASP A 14 -7.16 0.43 1.45
C ASP A 14 -6.30 1.49 0.72
N ILE A 15 -5.45 1.10 -0.23
CA ILE A 15 -4.72 2.07 -1.06
C ILE A 15 -5.69 2.96 -1.85
N ASN A 16 -6.71 2.36 -2.48
CA ASN A 16 -7.72 3.11 -3.22
C ASN A 16 -8.57 4.02 -2.31
N SER A 17 -8.93 3.56 -1.11
CA SER A 17 -9.71 4.37 -0.15
C SER A 17 -8.93 5.61 0.33
N ARG A 18 -7.60 5.54 0.30
CA ARG A 18 -6.67 6.64 0.62
C ARG A 18 -6.38 7.57 -0.57
N LYS A 19 -7.15 7.50 -1.66
CA LYS A 19 -6.88 8.20 -2.92
C LYS A 19 -5.49 7.84 -3.50
N GLY A 20 -5.03 6.61 -3.25
CA GLY A 20 -3.78 6.11 -3.78
C GLY A 20 -3.92 5.60 -5.22
N LEU A 21 -2.89 5.82 -6.03
CA LEU A 21 -2.75 5.27 -7.37
C LEU A 21 -1.78 4.10 -7.34
N VAL A 22 -2.25 2.90 -7.69
CA VAL A 22 -1.39 1.72 -7.84
C VAL A 22 -0.66 1.80 -9.17
N GLU A 23 0.66 1.79 -9.13
CA GLU A 23 1.52 1.86 -10.33
C GLU A 23 1.87 0.47 -10.83
N THR A 24 2.38 -0.40 -9.95
CA THR A 24 2.79 -1.76 -10.32
C THR A 24 2.40 -2.78 -9.27
N ILE A 25 2.10 -3.99 -9.75
CA ILE A 25 1.86 -5.17 -8.91
C ILE A 25 2.75 -6.29 -9.46
N GLU A 26 3.77 -6.66 -8.69
CA GLU A 26 4.76 -7.67 -9.05
C GLU A 26 4.66 -8.88 -8.12
N ARG A 27 4.49 -10.07 -8.69
CA ARG A 27 4.47 -11.32 -7.92
C ARG A 27 5.86 -11.93 -7.86
N LYS A 28 6.39 -12.14 -6.65
CA LYS A 28 7.70 -12.73 -6.41
C LYS A 28 7.57 -13.96 -5.50
N GLY A 29 7.32 -15.11 -6.12
CA GLY A 29 7.12 -16.38 -5.40
C GLY A 29 5.83 -16.35 -4.58
N LYS A 30 5.96 -16.39 -3.25
CA LYS A 30 4.81 -16.41 -2.31
C LYS A 30 4.37 -15.01 -1.85
N VAL A 31 5.07 -13.96 -2.27
CA VAL A 31 4.77 -12.57 -1.91
C VAL A 31 4.51 -11.74 -3.15
N THR A 32 3.71 -10.70 -2.95
CA THR A 32 3.36 -9.71 -3.96
C THR A 32 3.85 -8.35 -3.48
N ILE A 33 4.50 -7.63 -4.39
CA ILE A 33 5.02 -6.29 -4.21
C ILE A 33 4.06 -5.34 -4.93
N VAL A 34 3.52 -4.38 -4.20
CA VAL A 34 2.63 -3.33 -4.70
C VAL A 34 3.35 -1.99 -4.60
N THR A 35 3.52 -1.31 -5.72
CA THR A 35 4.02 0.07 -5.79
C THR A 35 2.84 0.99 -6.01
N ALA A 36 2.72 2.03 -5.18
CA ALA A 36 1.63 2.98 -5.27
C ALA A 36 2.07 4.37 -4.81
N ILE A 37 1.48 5.40 -5.41
CA ILE A 37 1.59 6.79 -4.98
C ILE A 37 0.35 7.13 -4.16
N VAL A 38 0.55 7.57 -2.92
CA VAL A 38 -0.54 7.93 -2.01
C VAL A 38 -0.24 9.30 -1.41
N PRO A 39 -1.23 10.21 -1.30
CA PRO A 39 -1.03 11.47 -0.61
C PRO A 39 -0.52 11.25 0.82
N LEU A 40 0.56 11.93 1.20
CA LEU A 40 1.17 11.77 2.52
C LEU A 40 0.16 12.04 3.66
N SER A 41 -0.77 12.98 3.45
CA SER A 41 -1.86 13.30 4.38
C SER A 41 -2.80 12.11 4.66
N GLN A 42 -2.87 11.13 3.76
CA GLN A 42 -3.69 9.93 3.89
C GLN A 42 -2.91 8.74 4.46
N MET A 43 -1.62 8.87 4.74
CA MET A 43 -0.78 7.76 5.20
C MET A 43 -0.55 7.70 6.72
N PHE A 44 -1.11 8.64 7.48
CA PHE A 44 -1.09 8.58 8.94
C PHE A 44 -1.75 7.28 9.44
N GLY A 45 -1.05 6.57 10.33
CA GLY A 45 -1.52 5.29 10.88
C GLY A 45 -1.46 4.10 9.92
N TYR A 46 -0.90 4.25 8.71
CA TYR A 46 -0.87 3.17 7.70
C TYR A 46 -0.19 1.89 8.21
N SER A 47 0.85 2.01 9.06
CA SER A 47 1.51 0.83 9.64
C SER A 47 0.56 -0.03 10.48
N THR A 48 -0.33 0.58 11.24
CA THR A 48 -1.30 -0.15 12.09
C THR A 48 -2.37 -0.79 11.22
N ILE A 49 -2.85 -0.08 10.21
CA ILE A 49 -3.86 -0.58 9.27
C ILE A 49 -3.31 -1.75 8.45
N LEU A 50 -2.13 -1.60 7.85
CA LEU A 50 -1.49 -2.67 7.09
C LEU A 50 -1.28 -3.92 7.95
N ARG A 51 -0.85 -3.75 9.20
CA ARG A 51 -0.70 -4.87 10.14
C ARG A 51 -2.04 -5.56 10.38
N SER A 52 -3.13 -4.81 10.53
CA SER A 52 -4.47 -5.37 10.71
C SER A 52 -4.94 -6.16 9.48
N LEU A 53 -4.81 -5.57 8.28
CA LEU A 53 -5.25 -6.19 7.02
C LEU A 53 -4.46 -7.47 6.70
N THR A 54 -3.17 -7.49 7.02
CA THR A 54 -2.28 -8.61 6.65
C THR A 54 -2.03 -9.59 7.79
N GLN A 55 -2.77 -9.47 8.91
CA GLN A 55 -2.52 -10.22 10.14
C GLN A 55 -1.03 -10.16 10.58
N GLY A 56 -0.39 -9.02 10.36
CA GLY A 56 1.02 -8.76 10.66
C GLY A 56 2.04 -9.32 9.67
N ARG A 57 1.61 -9.85 8.51
CA ARG A 57 2.50 -10.42 7.49
C ARG A 57 2.94 -9.45 6.39
N GLY A 58 2.38 -8.25 6.35
CA GLY A 58 2.71 -7.20 5.40
C GLY A 58 3.78 -6.23 5.92
N SER A 59 4.61 -5.73 5.02
CA SER A 59 5.56 -4.64 5.27
C SER A 59 5.43 -3.56 4.22
N PHE A 60 5.80 -2.33 4.57
CA PHE A 60 5.84 -1.23 3.61
C PHE A 60 7.06 -0.35 3.87
N THR A 61 7.47 0.32 2.80
CA THR A 61 8.41 1.43 2.81
C THR A 61 7.73 2.59 2.12
N MET A 62 8.07 3.80 2.57
CA MET A 62 7.54 5.04 2.02
C MET A 62 8.70 5.98 1.79
N GLN A 63 8.69 6.60 0.62
CA GLN A 63 9.65 7.62 0.22
C GLN A 63 8.89 8.76 -0.45
N PHE A 64 9.35 9.98 -0.23
CA PHE A 64 8.83 11.14 -0.95
C PHE A 64 9.00 10.94 -2.46
N SER A 65 7.93 11.15 -3.23
CA SER A 65 7.93 11.08 -4.68
C SER A 65 7.96 12.49 -5.29
N HIS A 66 6.88 13.25 -5.15
CA HIS A 66 6.74 14.60 -5.68
C HIS A 66 5.61 15.38 -4.96
N PHE A 67 5.48 16.67 -5.29
CA PHE A 67 4.29 17.45 -4.98
C PHE A 67 3.31 17.36 -6.13
N ASP A 68 2.03 17.21 -5.81
CA ASP A 68 0.93 17.20 -6.78
C ASP A 68 -0.17 18.18 -6.36
N LYS A 69 -1.09 18.50 -7.27
CA LYS A 69 -2.26 19.32 -6.98
C LYS A 69 -3.21 18.59 -6.03
N ILE A 70 -3.75 19.34 -5.08
CA ILE A 70 -4.80 18.84 -4.18
C ILE A 70 -6.13 18.98 -4.93
N GLU A 71 -6.75 17.85 -5.29
CA GLU A 71 -8.14 17.78 -5.77
C GLU A 71 -9.12 17.33 -4.67
#